data_AF-Q64QM7-F1
#
_entry.id   AF-Q64QM7-F1
#
_cell.length_a   1.000
_cell.length_b   1.000
_cell.length_c   1.000
_cell.angle_alpha   90.00
_cell.angle_beta   90.00
_cell.angle_gamma   90.00
#
_symmetry.space_group_name_H-M   'P 1'
#
loop_
_entity.id
_entity.type
_entity.pdbx_description
1 polymer ?
#
loop_
_entity_poly.entity_id
_entity_poly.type
_entity_poly.pdbx_seq_one_letter_code
_entity_poly.pdbx_strand_id
1 'polypeptide(L)'
;MQLLDKIHNDFEQGRICFEEKNSYLSLLREQTETQYIIDAYMKIGKVGIENAKYQKGLIDKAILQYEKELDEILRFSPNVLKDIEEEFEMNVYINKNEIMNRLQTIYDEHGIKHRVWQYTIEDYYVSTPSGSIKGSSYKLTAFKF
;
A
#
# COMPACT_ATOMS: atom_id res chain seq x y z
N MET A 1 22.94 10.64 7.80
CA MET A 1 22.31 10.86 6.48
C MET A 1 23.30 10.85 5.32
N GLN A 2 24.40 11.63 5.34
CA GLN A 2 25.36 11.69 4.22
C GLN A 2 25.90 10.31 3.77
N LEU A 3 26.16 9.38 4.70
CA LEU A 3 26.64 8.04 4.36
C LEU A 3 25.57 7.18 3.65
N LEU A 4 24.31 7.22 4.10
CA LEU A 4 23.20 6.51 3.44
C LEU A 4 22.96 7.05 2.03
N ASP A 5 23.03 8.37 1.88
CA ASP A 5 22.90 9.07 0.61
C ASP A 5 23.99 8.66 -0.38
N LYS A 6 25.23 8.53 0.11
CA LYS A 6 26.34 8.04 -0.70
C LYS A 6 26.14 6.59 -1.14
N ILE A 7 25.79 5.69 -0.21
CA ILE A 7 25.52 4.27 -0.53
C ILE A 7 24.40 4.14 -1.57
N HIS A 8 23.33 4.93 -1.43
CA HIS A 8 22.21 4.91 -2.37
C HIS A 8 22.63 5.39 -3.76
N ASN A 9 23.30 6.56 -3.84
CA ASN A 9 23.78 7.12 -5.11
C ASN A 9 24.81 6.21 -5.80
N ASP A 10 25.75 5.62 -5.03
CA ASP A 10 26.75 4.72 -5.60
C ASP A 10 26.08 3.44 -6.18
N PHE A 11 25.00 2.95 -5.57
CA PHE A 11 24.21 1.84 -6.12
C PHE A 11 23.42 2.25 -7.38
N GLU A 12 22.73 3.39 -7.35
CA GLU A 12 21.98 3.88 -8.54
C GLU A 12 22.90 4.15 -9.74
N GLN A 13 24.16 4.53 -9.48
CA GLN A 13 25.18 4.74 -10.51
C GLN A 13 25.91 3.46 -10.91
N GLY A 14 25.55 2.29 -10.34
CA GLY A 14 26.18 1.01 -10.63
C GLY A 14 27.64 0.91 -10.16
N ARG A 15 28.08 1.77 -9.23
CA ARG A 15 29.42 1.73 -8.63
C ARG A 15 29.56 0.63 -7.59
N ILE A 16 28.46 0.22 -6.98
CA ILE A 16 28.37 -0.91 -6.07
C ILE A 16 27.21 -1.82 -6.49
N CYS A 17 27.35 -3.13 -6.28
CA CYS A 17 26.31 -4.11 -6.55
C CYS A 17 25.29 -4.21 -5.41
N PHE A 18 24.27 -5.03 -5.61
CA PHE A 18 23.23 -5.28 -4.60
C PHE A 18 23.80 -5.94 -3.34
N GLU A 19 24.72 -6.91 -3.47
CA GLU A 19 25.36 -7.53 -2.31
C GLU A 19 26.15 -6.51 -1.49
N GLU A 20 26.96 -5.66 -2.15
CA GLU A 20 27.76 -4.62 -1.50
C GLU A 20 26.87 -3.60 -0.77
N LYS A 21 25.79 -3.13 -1.41
CA LYS A 21 24.80 -2.26 -0.76
C LYS A 21 24.23 -2.91 0.50
N ASN A 22 23.84 -4.18 0.42
CA ASN A 22 23.29 -4.89 1.57
C ASN A 22 24.31 -5.07 2.70
N SER A 23 25.57 -5.36 2.38
CA SER A 23 26.65 -5.44 3.37
C SER A 23 26.89 -4.11 4.07
N TYR A 24 26.86 -2.98 3.35
CA TYR A 24 26.97 -1.67 4.00
C TYR A 24 25.77 -1.36 4.90
N LEU A 25 24.56 -1.71 4.47
CA LEU A 25 23.36 -1.53 5.28
C LEU A 25 23.38 -2.42 6.52
N SER A 26 23.85 -3.67 6.43
CA SER A 26 23.94 -4.56 7.60
C SER A 26 24.92 -4.03 8.65
N LEU A 27 26.08 -3.53 8.23
CA LEU A 27 27.07 -2.91 9.14
C LEU A 27 26.50 -1.68 9.86
N LEU A 28 25.68 -0.88 9.16
CA LEU A 28 25.03 0.26 9.80
C LEU A 28 24.03 -0.22 10.86
N ARG A 29 23.20 -1.23 10.55
CA ARG A 29 22.17 -1.77 11.45
C ARG A 29 22.72 -2.35 12.75
N GLU A 30 23.96 -2.82 12.77
CA GLU A 30 24.63 -3.29 14.00
C GLU A 30 24.84 -2.17 15.03
N GLN A 31 24.79 -0.90 14.61
CA GLN A 31 24.80 0.24 15.51
C GLN A 31 23.39 0.47 16.05
N THR A 32 23.15 0.06 17.30
CA THR A 32 21.89 0.31 18.02
C THR A 32 21.43 1.76 17.81
N GLU A 33 20.18 1.95 17.40
CA GLU A 33 19.50 3.21 17.00
C GLU A 33 19.44 3.56 15.50
N THR A 34 20.21 2.92 14.62
CA THR A 34 20.19 3.29 13.17
C THR A 34 19.11 2.59 12.35
N GLN A 35 18.58 1.43 12.78
CA GLN A 35 17.56 0.67 12.03
C GLN A 35 16.37 1.55 11.62
N TYR A 36 15.85 2.35 12.56
CA TYR A 36 14.72 3.24 12.31
C TYR A 36 15.03 4.27 11.21
N ILE A 37 16.22 4.89 11.25
CA ILE A 37 16.61 5.91 10.26
C ILE A 37 16.84 5.27 8.89
N ILE A 38 17.39 4.05 8.85
CA ILE A 38 17.56 3.30 7.61
C ILE A 38 16.20 2.99 6.99
N ASP A 39 15.25 2.49 7.77
CA ASP A 39 13.91 2.13 7.28
C ASP A 39 13.14 3.38 6.80
N ALA A 40 13.24 4.48 7.55
CA ALA A 40 12.69 5.77 7.13
C ALA A 40 13.33 6.23 5.81
N TYR A 41 14.66 6.16 5.67
CA TYR A 41 15.36 6.58 4.45
C TYR A 41 14.92 5.73 3.25
N MET A 42 14.79 4.42 3.42
CA MET A 42 14.38 3.52 2.34
C MET A 42 12.94 3.77 1.87
N LYS A 43 12.07 4.32 2.72
CA LYS A 43 10.67 4.61 2.39
C LYS A 43 10.45 6.02 1.86
N ILE A 44 10.95 7.04 2.56
CA ILE A 44 10.65 8.45 2.26
C ILE A 44 11.88 9.24 1.78
N GLY A 45 13.03 8.58 1.64
CA GLY A 45 14.28 9.20 1.21
C GLY A 45 14.82 10.24 2.17
N LYS A 46 15.93 10.86 1.77
CA LYS A 46 16.52 11.99 2.50
C LYS A 46 15.57 13.18 2.59
N VAL A 47 14.97 13.55 1.45
CA VAL A 47 14.09 14.71 1.34
C VAL A 47 12.86 14.55 2.24
N GLY A 48 12.26 13.36 2.33
CA GLY A 48 11.14 13.11 3.24
C GLY A 48 11.52 13.26 4.71
N ILE A 49 12.70 12.77 5.10
CA ILE A 49 13.20 12.93 6.48
C ILE A 49 13.51 14.41 6.80
N GLU A 50 14.10 15.14 5.86
CA GLU A 50 14.38 16.58 5.99
C GLU A 50 13.10 17.40 6.11
N ASN A 51 12.08 17.10 5.29
CA ASN A 51 10.75 17.71 5.36
C ASN A 51 10.06 17.43 6.71
N ALA A 52 10.29 16.24 7.28
CA ALA A 52 9.83 15.87 8.62
C ALA A 52 10.68 16.47 9.75
N LYS A 53 11.68 17.31 9.44
CA LYS A 53 12.56 18.01 10.38
C LYS A 53 13.22 17.07 11.39
N TYR A 54 13.49 15.83 10.99
CA TYR A 54 14.08 14.80 11.85
C TYR A 54 13.24 14.47 13.11
N GLN A 55 11.97 14.89 13.16
CA GLN A 55 11.10 14.60 14.29
C GLN A 55 10.45 13.24 14.09
N LYS A 56 10.69 12.30 15.01
CA LYS A 56 10.18 10.92 14.94
C LYS A 56 8.69 10.86 14.59
N GLY A 57 7.85 11.63 15.28
CA GLY A 57 6.40 11.64 15.01
C GLY A 57 6.01 12.20 13.64
N LEU A 58 6.82 13.07 13.02
CA LEU A 58 6.59 13.54 11.65
C LEU A 58 7.10 12.54 10.61
N ILE A 59 8.22 11.87 10.90
CA ILE A 59 8.76 10.78 10.07
C ILE A 59 7.75 9.62 10.02
N ASP A 60 7.20 9.22 11.17
CA ASP A 60 6.20 8.15 11.27
C ASP A 60 4.95 8.48 10.43
N LYS A 61 4.51 9.75 10.43
CA LYS A 61 3.41 10.21 9.57
C LYS A 61 3.74 10.15 8.09
N ALA A 62 4.95 10.56 7.70
CA ALA A 62 5.40 10.51 6.31
C ALA A 62 5.52 9.06 5.82
N ILE A 63 6.05 8.16 6.65
CA ILE A 63 6.09 6.72 6.37
C ILE A 63 4.68 6.16 6.18
N LEU A 64 3.75 6.49 7.08
CA LEU A 64 2.37 6.02 6.98
C LEU A 64 1.68 6.53 5.70
N GLN A 65 1.96 7.77 5.29
CA GLN A 65 1.43 8.33 4.05
C GLN A 65 1.98 7.60 2.83
N TYR A 66 3.30 7.36 2.80
CA TYR A 66 3.95 6.58 1.75
C TYR A 66 3.38 5.16 1.64
N GLU A 67 3.18 4.47 2.77
CA GLU A 67 2.57 3.13 2.78
C GLU A 67 1.14 3.15 2.24
N LYS A 68 0.33 4.16 2.60
CA LYS A 68 -1.03 4.31 2.04
C LYS A 68 -1.03 4.53 0.54
N GLU A 69 -0.10 5.32 0.02
CA GLU A 69 0.05 5.57 -1.42
C GLU A 69 0.46 4.30 -2.16
N LEU A 70 1.35 3.49 -1.59
CA LEU A 70 1.70 2.18 -2.15
C LEU A 70 0.51 1.23 -2.17
N ASP A 71 -0.24 1.13 -1.07
CA ASP A 71 -1.45 0.30 -1.01
C ASP A 71 -2.50 0.76 -2.04
N GLU A 72 -2.64 2.08 -2.21
CA GLU A 72 -3.53 2.69 -3.21
C GLU A 72 -3.14 2.33 -4.64
N ILE A 73 -1.85 2.25 -4.95
CA ILE A 73 -1.38 1.78 -6.26
C ILE A 73 -1.60 0.27 -6.40
N LEU A 74 -1.25 -0.49 -5.35
CA LEU A 74 -1.27 -1.96 -5.38
C LEU A 74 -2.68 -2.52 -5.58
N ARG A 75 -3.70 -1.89 -4.97
CA ARG A 75 -5.10 -2.33 -5.09
C ARG A 75 -5.67 -2.22 -6.52
N PHE A 76 -5.04 -1.44 -7.38
CA PHE A 76 -5.35 -1.34 -8.81
C PHE A 76 -4.32 -2.07 -9.70
N SER A 77 -3.48 -2.92 -9.11
CA SER A 77 -2.58 -3.75 -9.89
C SER A 77 -3.36 -4.81 -10.70
N PRO A 78 -2.84 -5.26 -11.87
CA PRO A 78 -3.57 -6.18 -12.74
C PRO A 78 -4.01 -7.48 -12.07
N ASN A 79 -3.19 -8.03 -11.17
CA ASN A 79 -3.52 -9.27 -10.47
C ASN A 79 -4.67 -9.06 -9.48
N VAL A 80 -4.63 -7.97 -8.70
CA VAL A 80 -5.69 -7.65 -7.75
C VAL A 80 -7.00 -7.36 -8.47
N LEU A 81 -6.94 -6.59 -9.57
CA LEU A 81 -8.14 -6.29 -10.37
C LEU A 81 -8.77 -7.55 -10.95
N LYS A 82 -7.94 -8.47 -11.46
CA LYS A 82 -8.42 -9.75 -11.97
C LYS A 82 -9.11 -10.57 -10.89
N ASP A 83 -8.49 -10.70 -9.72
CA ASP A 83 -9.07 -11.47 -8.62
C ASP A 83 -10.38 -10.83 -8.13
N ILE A 84 -10.47 -9.50 -8.11
CA ILE A 84 -11.70 -8.78 -7.80
C ILE A 84 -12.79 -9.02 -8.84
N GLU A 85 -12.45 -9.03 -10.14
CA GLU A 85 -13.40 -9.26 -11.23
C GLU A 85 -13.97 -10.68 -11.19
N GLU A 86 -13.11 -11.69 -10.94
CA GLU A 86 -13.49 -13.10 -10.92
C GLU A 86 -14.30 -13.48 -9.66
N GLU A 87 -14.21 -12.70 -8.59
CA GLU A 87 -14.86 -12.99 -7.30
C GLU A 87 -16.38 -12.83 -7.33
N PHE A 88 -16.94 -11.85 -8.06
CA PHE A 88 -18.35 -11.48 -7.92
C PHE A 88 -19.20 -11.81 -9.14
N GLU A 89 -20.37 -12.42 -8.89
CA GLU A 89 -21.37 -12.60 -9.94
C GLU A 89 -22.08 -11.28 -10.28
N MET A 90 -22.11 -10.95 -11.57
CA MET A 90 -22.71 -9.71 -12.06
C MET A 90 -24.23 -9.79 -12.12
N ASN A 91 -24.87 -8.63 -11.92
CA ASN A 91 -26.31 -8.42 -12.02
C ASN A 91 -27.19 -9.13 -10.97
N VAL A 92 -26.59 -9.66 -9.91
CA VAL A 92 -27.26 -10.24 -8.74
C VAL A 92 -27.14 -9.28 -7.55
N TYR A 93 -28.12 -9.30 -6.65
CA TYR A 93 -28.04 -8.55 -5.39
C TYR A 93 -27.23 -9.32 -4.36
N ILE A 94 -26.12 -8.72 -3.92
CA ILE A 94 -25.23 -9.28 -2.88
C ILE A 94 -25.26 -8.34 -1.68
N ASN A 95 -25.18 -8.91 -0.47
CA ASN A 95 -25.13 -8.11 0.74
C ASN A 95 -23.87 -7.21 0.76
N LYS A 96 -23.99 -5.93 1.11
CA LYS A 96 -22.83 -5.02 1.16
C LYS A 96 -21.70 -5.54 2.05
N ASN A 97 -22.03 -6.04 3.24
CA ASN A 97 -21.00 -6.51 4.17
C ASN A 97 -20.31 -7.77 3.63
N GLU A 98 -21.04 -8.61 2.88
CA GLU A 98 -20.45 -9.75 2.19
C GLU A 98 -19.46 -9.28 1.12
N ILE A 99 -19.84 -8.33 0.25
CA ILE A 99 -18.93 -7.75 -0.75
C ILE A 99 -17.69 -7.15 -0.07
N MET A 100 -17.88 -6.34 0.98
CA MET A 100 -16.76 -5.72 1.70
C MET A 100 -15.82 -6.75 2.34
N ASN A 101 -16.37 -7.81 2.95
CA ASN A 101 -15.54 -8.84 3.57
C ASN A 101 -14.73 -9.62 2.52
N ARG A 102 -15.34 -9.94 1.37
CA ARG A 102 -14.67 -10.65 0.28
C ARG A 102 -13.58 -9.80 -0.37
N LEU A 103 -13.84 -8.50 -0.58
CA LEU A 103 -12.81 -7.53 -1.00
C LEU A 103 -11.67 -7.45 0.02
N GLN A 104 -11.98 -7.47 1.33
CA GLN A 104 -10.95 -7.46 2.37
C GLN A 104 -10.09 -8.72 2.34
N THR A 105 -10.69 -9.89 2.10
CA THR A 105 -9.95 -11.14 1.91
C THR A 105 -8.96 -11.05 0.75
N ILE A 106 -9.40 -10.53 -0.41
CA ILE A 106 -8.49 -10.33 -1.55
C ILE A 106 -7.36 -9.36 -1.18
N TYR A 107 -7.67 -8.25 -0.50
CA TYR A 107 -6.63 -7.31 -0.05
C TYR A 107 -5.61 -7.97 0.88
N ASP A 108 -6.07 -8.77 1.84
CA ASP A 108 -5.20 -9.46 2.79
C ASP A 108 -4.29 -10.47 2.06
N GLU A 109 -4.80 -11.19 1.06
CA GLU A 109 -4.04 -12.13 0.22
C GLU A 109 -2.95 -11.44 -0.61
N HIS A 110 -3.18 -10.20 -1.04
CA HIS A 110 -2.21 -9.37 -1.75
C HIS A 110 -1.36 -8.47 -0.82
N GLY A 111 -1.54 -8.57 0.49
CA GLY A 111 -0.79 -7.78 1.48
C GLY A 111 -1.13 -6.28 1.51
N ILE A 112 -2.30 -5.91 0.97
CA ILE A 112 -2.81 -4.54 0.95
C ILE A 112 -3.42 -4.20 2.30
N LYS A 113 -2.93 -3.16 2.97
CA LYS A 113 -3.47 -2.71 4.26
C LYS A 113 -4.52 -1.60 4.13
N HIS A 114 -4.84 -1.20 2.88
CA HIS A 114 -5.94 -0.27 2.61
C HIS A 114 -7.23 -0.82 3.22
N ARG A 115 -7.95 0.02 3.95
CA ARG A 115 -9.18 -0.41 4.61
C ARG A 115 -10.33 -0.44 3.62
N VAL A 116 -11.04 -1.56 3.54
CA VAL A 116 -12.24 -1.67 2.70
C VAL A 116 -13.43 -0.97 3.37
N TRP A 117 -14.10 -0.12 2.60
CA TRP A 117 -15.32 0.57 2.98
C TRP A 117 -16.37 0.40 1.90
N GLN A 118 -17.60 0.89 2.13
CA GLN A 118 -18.66 0.80 1.14
C GLN A 118 -18.29 1.48 -0.19
N TYR A 119 -17.54 2.59 -0.15
CA TYR A 119 -17.08 3.30 -1.34
C TYR A 119 -15.99 2.53 -2.10
N THR A 120 -15.29 1.61 -1.44
CA THR A 120 -14.34 0.71 -2.11
C THR A 120 -15.03 -0.19 -3.13
N ILE A 121 -16.30 -0.55 -2.90
CA ILE A 121 -17.11 -1.26 -3.90
C ILE A 121 -17.28 -0.39 -5.15
N GLU A 122 -17.55 0.90 -4.94
CA GLU A 122 -17.73 1.87 -6.01
C GLU A 122 -16.42 2.17 -6.74
N ASP A 123 -15.25 1.96 -6.14
CA ASP A 123 -13.97 2.11 -6.85
C ASP A 123 -13.82 1.11 -8.00
N TYR A 124 -14.35 -0.11 -7.83
CA TYR A 124 -14.21 -1.21 -8.80
C TYR A 124 -15.44 -1.44 -9.68
N TYR A 125 -16.64 -1.16 -9.16
CA TYR A 125 -17.88 -1.53 -9.82
C TYR A 125 -18.82 -0.33 -10.00
N VAL A 126 -19.53 -0.33 -11.13
CA VAL A 126 -20.80 0.38 -11.24
C VAL A 126 -21.82 -0.45 -10.49
N SER A 127 -22.52 0.16 -9.53
CA SER A 127 -23.46 -0.56 -8.68
C SER A 127 -24.75 0.21 -8.42
N THR A 128 -25.84 -0.53 -8.23
CA THR A 128 -27.15 0.02 -7.88
C THR A 128 -27.56 -0.47 -6.49
N PRO A 129 -27.73 0.42 -5.50
CA PRO A 129 -28.16 0.01 -4.17
C PRO A 129 -29.65 -0.35 -4.19
N SER A 130 -30.04 -1.47 -3.58
CA SER A 130 -31.45 -1.70 -3.24
C SER A 130 -31.74 -0.94 -1.95
N GLY A 131 -32.14 0.34 -2.07
CA GLY A 131 -32.50 1.13 -0.90
C GLY A 131 -33.75 0.54 -0.23
N SER A 132 -33.61 -0.38 0.74
CA SER A 132 -34.58 -0.71 1.81
C SER A 132 -34.10 -1.83 2.77
N ILE A 133 -33.82 -1.42 4.01
CA ILE A 133 -33.96 -2.07 5.34
C ILE A 133 -33.39 -3.50 5.57
N LYS A 134 -32.39 -3.52 6.49
CA LYS A 134 -31.57 -4.63 7.00
C LYS A 134 -30.61 -5.28 6.00
N GLY A 135 -29.42 -4.68 5.88
CA GLY A 135 -28.25 -5.28 5.24
C GLY A 135 -27.66 -4.47 4.10
N SER A 136 -28.45 -3.57 3.47
CA SER A 136 -28.09 -2.79 2.27
C SER A 136 -27.42 -3.64 1.20
N SER A 137 -28.18 -4.19 0.25
CA SER A 137 -27.59 -4.98 -0.84
C SER A 137 -27.24 -4.10 -2.03
N TYR A 138 -26.20 -4.52 -2.76
CA TYR A 138 -25.73 -3.87 -3.98
C TYR A 138 -25.91 -4.86 -5.12
N LYS A 139 -26.37 -4.36 -6.27
CA LYS A 139 -26.27 -5.08 -7.54
C LYS A 139 -25.12 -4.48 -8.32
N LEU A 140 -24.09 -5.29 -8.59
CA LEU A 140 -22.93 -4.91 -9.40
C LEU A 140 -23.32 -5.08 -10.87
N THR A 141 -23.24 -4.02 -11.67
CA THR A 141 -23.76 -4.01 -13.06
C THR A 141 -22.66 -3.96 -14.12
N ALA A 142 -21.51 -3.34 -13.81
CA ALA A 142 -20.31 -3.40 -14.63
C ALA A 142 -19.05 -3.31 -13.77
N PHE A 143 -18.00 -4.02 -14.16
CA PHE A 143 -16.64 -3.79 -13.66
C PHE A 143 -16.03 -2.59 -14.40
N LYS A 144 -15.24 -1.77 -13.71
CA LYS A 144 -14.76 -0.48 -14.23
C LYS A 144 -13.44 -0.54 -15.00
N PHE A 145 -12.68 -1.62 -14.84
CA PHE A 145 -11.32 -1.77 -15.38
C PHE A 145 -11.27 -2.76 -16.54
#